data_AF-A0A843I623-F1
#
_entry.id   AF-A0A843I623-F1
#
_cell.length_a   1.000
_cell.length_b   1.000
_cell.length_c   1.000
_cell.angle_alpha   90.00
_cell.angle_beta   90.00
_cell.angle_gamma   90.00
#
_symmetry.space_group_name_H-M   'P 1'
#
loop_
_entity.id
_entity.type
_entity.pdbx_description
1 polymer ?
#
loop_
_entity_poly.entity_id
_entity_poly.type
_entity_poly.pdbx_seq_one_letter_code
_entity_poly.pdbx_strand_id
1 'polypeptide(L)'
;MRESTDRLILFVDAFIMIVGIPLVVAAAIALGKIPLDRALNTNPIVIIPYAFVKIGWGAIWAIVALDWVMHGALGIRRILMEFVRTKQAQRLLEILIWTILIITGIITVYVLVFIP
;
A
#
# COMPACT_ATOMS: atom_id res chain seq x y z
N MET A 1 13.54 -18.03 -4.75
CA MET A 1 13.66 -16.95 -5.76
C MET A 1 15.06 -16.37 -5.64
N ARG A 2 15.68 -15.90 -6.74
CA ARG A 2 17.04 -15.31 -6.66
C ARG A 2 16.94 -13.94 -5.99
N GLU A 3 17.86 -13.63 -5.08
CA GLU A 3 17.92 -12.37 -4.34
C GLU A 3 17.87 -11.12 -5.27
N SER A 4 18.32 -11.26 -6.52
CA SER A 4 18.24 -10.24 -7.56
C SER A 4 16.81 -9.92 -8.02
N THR A 5 15.93 -10.92 -8.04
CA THR A 5 14.52 -10.77 -8.45
C THR A 5 13.73 -10.07 -7.36
N ASP A 6 13.98 -10.43 -6.10
CA ASP A 6 13.32 -9.81 -4.95
C ASP A 6 13.69 -8.32 -4.84
N ARG A 7 14.96 -7.96 -5.09
CA ARG A 7 15.39 -6.55 -5.16
C ARG A 7 14.76 -5.80 -6.34
N LEU A 8 14.63 -6.44 -7.51
CA LEU A 8 14.03 -5.80 -8.68
C LEU A 8 12.56 -5.46 -8.42
N ILE A 9 11.80 -6.40 -7.83
CA ILE A 9 10.41 -6.17 -7.44
C ILE A 9 10.34 -4.98 -6.47
N LEU A 10 11.19 -4.98 -5.45
CA LEU A 10 11.32 -3.88 -4.48
C LEU A 10 11.57 -2.51 -5.14
N PHE A 11 12.44 -2.46 -6.16
CA PHE A 11 12.73 -1.24 -6.90
C PHE A 11 11.58 -0.79 -7.79
N VAL A 12 10.89 -1.73 -8.46
CA VAL A 12 9.74 -1.43 -9.30
C VAL A 12 8.58 -0.92 -8.44
N ASP A 13 8.32 -1.55 -7.30
CA ASP A 13 7.29 -1.11 -6.35
C ASP A 13 7.59 0.28 -5.82
N ALA A 14 8.83 0.52 -5.37
CA ALA A 14 9.26 1.84 -4.92
C ALA A 14 9.14 2.91 -6.02
N PHE A 15 9.42 2.56 -7.27
CA PHE A 15 9.26 3.46 -8.41
C PHE A 15 7.80 3.80 -8.68
N ILE A 16 6.91 2.81 -8.64
CA ILE A 16 5.45 3.02 -8.76
C ILE A 16 4.95 3.93 -7.64
N MET A 17 5.48 3.80 -6.42
CA MET A 17 5.11 4.68 -5.31
C MET A 17 5.60 6.11 -5.49
N ILE A 18 6.87 6.31 -5.88
CA ILE A 18 7.45 7.64 -6.01
C ILE A 18 6.88 8.39 -7.21
N VAL A 19 6.59 7.69 -8.31
CA VAL A 19 6.17 8.32 -9.57
C VAL A 19 4.68 8.15 -9.82
N GLY A 20 4.16 6.93 -9.69
CA GLY A 20 2.78 6.60 -10.03
C GLY A 20 1.76 7.31 -9.13
N ILE A 21 2.00 7.38 -7.82
CA ILE A 21 1.09 8.04 -6.87
C ILE A 21 0.95 9.55 -7.18
N PRO A 22 2.04 10.34 -7.27
CA PRO A 22 1.92 11.76 -7.65
C PRO A 22 1.24 11.96 -9.00
N LEU A 23 1.51 11.09 -9.99
CA LEU A 23 0.93 11.20 -11.33
C LEU A 23 -0.59 11.02 -11.30
N VAL A 24 -1.09 10.07 -10.50
CA VAL A 24 -2.53 9.80 -10.39
C VAL A 24 -3.24 10.92 -9.62
N VAL A 25 -2.62 11.46 -8.57
CA VAL A 25 -3.16 12.64 -7.88
C VAL A 25 -3.20 13.85 -8.83
N ALA A 26 -2.14 14.08 -9.59
CA ALA A 26 -2.09 15.14 -10.60
C ALA A 26 -3.16 14.96 -11.69
N ALA A 27 -3.37 13.73 -12.17
CA ALA A 27 -4.43 13.41 -13.13
C ALA A 27 -5.83 13.65 -12.53
N ALA A 28 -6.06 13.31 -11.26
CA ALA A 28 -7.34 13.56 -10.59
C ALA A 28 -7.64 15.06 -10.46
N ILE A 29 -6.61 15.88 -10.22
CA ILE A 29 -6.71 17.33 -10.20
C ILE A 29 -7.00 17.87 -11.61
N ALA A 30 -6.22 17.45 -12.61
CA ALA A 30 -6.37 17.89 -13.99
C ALA A 30 -7.74 17.55 -14.58
N LEU A 31 -8.32 16.41 -14.20
CA LEU A 31 -9.66 15.97 -14.60
C LEU A 31 -10.79 16.63 -13.77
N GLY A 32 -10.48 17.54 -12.85
CA GLY A 32 -11.46 18.23 -12.00
C GLY A 32 -12.16 17.31 -10.99
N LYS A 33 -11.62 16.12 -10.73
CA LYS A 33 -12.19 15.13 -9.79
C LYS A 33 -11.85 15.45 -8.34
N ILE A 34 -10.71 16.11 -8.11
CA ILE A 34 -10.24 16.58 -6.80
C ILE A 34 -9.80 18.03 -6.94
N PRO A 35 -10.30 18.95 -6.10
CA PRO A 35 -9.84 20.33 -6.15
C PRO A 35 -8.45 20.46 -5.50
N LEU A 36 -7.61 21.31 -6.08
CA LEU A 36 -6.19 21.43 -5.74
C LEU A 36 -5.97 21.81 -4.26
N ASP A 37 -6.83 22.65 -3.71
CA ASP A 37 -6.83 23.04 -2.30
C ASP A 37 -6.99 21.84 -1.37
N ARG A 38 -7.88 20.90 -1.68
CA ARG A 38 -8.03 19.65 -0.91
C ARG A 38 -6.82 18.75 -1.08
N ALA A 39 -6.28 18.64 -2.29
CA ALA A 39 -5.11 17.79 -2.53
C ALA A 39 -3.88 18.25 -1.74
N LEU A 40 -3.70 19.57 -1.57
CA LEU A 40 -2.57 20.14 -0.83
C LEU A 40 -2.78 20.14 0.70
N ASN A 41 -4.03 20.22 1.17
CA ASN A 41 -4.34 20.34 2.60
C ASN A 41 -4.81 19.04 3.26
N THR A 42 -5.01 17.96 2.49
CA THR A 42 -5.43 16.65 3.01
C THR A 42 -4.22 15.74 3.19
N ASN A 43 -4.27 14.88 4.20
CA ASN A 43 -3.25 13.86 4.38
C ASN A 43 -3.14 12.97 3.12
N PRO A 44 -1.92 12.75 2.58
CA PRO A 44 -1.70 11.91 1.41
C PRO A 44 -2.38 10.53 1.51
N ILE A 45 -2.37 9.92 2.70
CA ILE A 45 -2.96 8.60 2.97
C ILE A 45 -4.47 8.58 2.66
N VAL A 46 -5.14 9.73 2.77
CA VAL A 46 -6.58 9.87 2.51
C VAL A 46 -6.86 10.31 1.07
N ILE A 47 -6.06 11.24 0.53
CA ILE A 47 -6.29 11.79 -0.80
C ILE A 47 -6.00 10.77 -1.91
N ILE A 48 -4.98 9.92 -1.73
CA ILE A 48 -4.54 8.97 -2.76
C ILE A 48 -5.63 7.94 -3.07
N PRO A 49 -6.21 7.22 -2.07
CA PRO A 49 -7.32 6.31 -2.35
C PRO A 49 -8.49 6.98 -3.07
N TYR A 50 -8.84 8.19 -2.64
CA TYR A 50 -9.94 8.94 -3.21
C TYR A 50 -9.68 9.31 -4.68
N ALA A 51 -8.45 9.68 -5.04
CA ALA A 51 -8.05 10.02 -6.40
C ALA A 51 -8.26 8.85 -7.36
N PHE A 52 -7.80 7.66 -6.98
CA PHE A 52 -7.94 6.48 -7.82
C PHE A 52 -9.40 6.03 -7.96
N VAL A 53 -10.19 6.06 -6.89
CA VAL A 53 -11.63 5.73 -6.96
C VAL A 53 -12.36 6.71 -7.89
N LYS A 54 -12.08 8.01 -7.79
CA LYS A 54 -12.73 9.04 -8.63
C LYS A 54 -12.40 8.99 -10.11
N ILE A 55 -11.25 8.41 -10.48
CA ILE A 55 -10.84 8.19 -11.88
C ILE A 55 -11.39 6.83 -12.40
N GLY A 56 -12.05 6.04 -11.55
CA GLY A 56 -12.53 4.70 -11.90
C GLY A 56 -11.43 3.64 -11.88
N TRP A 57 -10.29 3.94 -11.24
CA TRP A 57 -9.12 3.08 -11.15
C TRP A 57 -9.00 2.43 -9.76
N GLY A 58 -10.12 2.29 -9.05
CA GLY A 58 -10.18 1.70 -7.69
C GLY A 58 -9.54 0.31 -7.61
N ALA A 59 -9.70 -0.52 -8.66
CA ALA A 59 -9.05 -1.83 -8.74
C ALA A 59 -7.52 -1.74 -8.86
N ILE A 60 -7.00 -0.80 -9.66
CA ILE A 60 -5.55 -0.55 -9.77
C ILE A 60 -5.01 -0.07 -8.43
N TRP A 61 -5.74 0.81 -7.75
CA TRP A 61 -5.36 1.26 -6.42
C TRP A 61 -5.42 0.17 -5.37
N ALA A 62 -6.40 -0.73 -5.42
CA ALA A 62 -6.46 -1.86 -4.52
C ALA A 62 -5.19 -2.71 -4.60
N ILE A 63 -4.65 -2.91 -5.81
CA ILE A 63 -3.38 -3.63 -6.02
C ILE A 63 -2.20 -2.83 -5.43
N VAL A 64 -2.09 -1.54 -5.74
CA VAL A 64 -1.00 -0.68 -5.23
C VAL A 64 -1.05 -0.54 -3.70
N ALA A 65 -2.25 -0.43 -3.12
CA ALA A 65 -2.46 -0.34 -1.68
C ALA A 65 -2.12 -1.65 -0.98
N LEU A 66 -2.46 -2.80 -1.58
CA LEU A 66 -2.04 -4.12 -1.08
C LEU A 66 -0.53 -4.25 -1.08
N ASP A 67 0.11 -3.85 -2.17
CA ASP A 67 1.56 -3.87 -2.28
C ASP A 67 2.22 -2.99 -1.21
N TRP A 68 1.71 -1.78 -0.99
CA TRP A 68 2.18 -0.89 0.07
C TRP A 68 2.07 -1.50 1.48
N VAL A 69 0.92 -2.08 1.79
CA VAL A 69 0.67 -2.74 3.08
C VAL A 69 1.61 -3.93 3.27
N MET A 70 1.80 -4.74 2.21
CA MET A 70 2.76 -5.84 2.21
C MET A 70 4.19 -5.36 2.47
N HIS A 71 4.63 -4.32 1.77
CA HIS A 71 5.96 -3.74 1.91
C HIS A 71 6.21 -3.23 3.34
N GLY A 72 5.28 -2.43 3.87
CA GLY A 72 5.38 -1.89 5.23
C GLY A 72 5.39 -2.98 6.29
N ALA A 73 4.50 -3.97 6.17
CA ALA A 73 4.43 -5.08 7.12
C ALA A 73 5.68 -5.97 7.09
N LEU A 74 6.26 -6.23 5.91
CA LEU A 74 7.51 -6.98 5.78
C LEU A 74 8.71 -6.20 6.36
N GLY A 75 8.73 -4.88 6.19
CA GLY A 75 9.71 -4.01 6.84
C GLY A 75 9.61 -4.07 8.37
N ILE A 76 8.39 -3.92 8.90
CA ILE A 76 8.12 -4.04 10.35
C ILE A 76 8.46 -5.44 10.85
N ARG A 77 8.11 -6.50 10.10
CA ARG A 77 8.48 -7.88 10.44
C ARG A 77 9.98 -8.02 10.64
N ARG A 78 10.79 -7.47 9.73
CA ARG A 78 12.25 -7.53 9.81
C ARG A 78 12.76 -6.89 11.10
N ILE A 79 12.26 -5.68 11.41
CA ILE A 79 12.62 -4.95 12.64
C ILE A 79 12.20 -5.75 13.88
N LEU A 80 10.95 -6.20 13.94
CA LEU A 80 10.42 -6.92 15.10
C LEU A 80 11.13 -8.25 15.35
N MET A 81 11.53 -8.96 14.29
CA MET A 81 12.29 -10.22 14.43
C MET A 81 13.68 -10.03 15.04
N GLU A 82 14.31 -8.85 14.92
CA GLU A 82 15.60 -8.56 15.56
C GLU A 82 15.49 -8.54 17.10
N PHE A 83 14.31 -8.24 17.65
CA PHE A 83 14.07 -8.16 19.09
C PHE A 83 13.63 -9.49 19.72
N VAL A 84 13.24 -10.48 18.91
CA VAL A 84 12.68 -11.74 19.41
C VAL A 84 13.73 -12.86 19.40
N ARG A 85 14.10 -13.32 20.60
CA ARG A 85 15.17 -14.31 20.80
C ARG A 85 14.72 -15.77 20.79
N THR A 86 13.41 -16.04 20.95
CA THR A 86 12.89 -17.41 21.05
C THR A 86 12.14 -17.84 19.79
N LYS A 87 12.32 -19.11 19.38
CA LYS A 87 11.65 -19.68 18.20
C LYS A 87 10.12 -19.67 18.30
N GLN A 88 9.58 -19.87 19.50
CA GLN A 88 8.13 -19.83 19.74
C GLN A 88 7.55 -18.43 19.52
N ALA A 89 8.23 -17.38 20.03
CA ALA A 89 7.77 -16.01 19.84
C ALA A 89 7.97 -15.53 18.39
N GLN A 90 9.02 -15.97 17.69
CA GLN A 90 9.19 -15.69 16.26
C GLN A 90 8.04 -16.27 15.43
N ARG A 91 7.67 -17.53 15.69
CA ARG A 91 6.54 -18.18 15.00
C ARG A 91 5.20 -17.50 15.31
N LEU A 92 4.99 -17.06 16.55
CA LEU A 92 3.78 -16.33 16.94
C LEU A 92 3.69 -14.97 16.23
N LEU A 93 4.81 -14.22 16.22
CA LEU A 93 4.91 -12.93 15.54
C LEU A 93 4.63 -13.07 14.04
N GLU A 94 5.16 -14.10 13.41
CA GLU A 94 4.96 -14.37 11.99
C GLU A 94 3.50 -14.64 11.66
N ILE A 95 2.83 -15.50 12.45
CA ILE A 95 1.39 -15.76 12.30
C ILE A 95 0.60 -14.45 12.43
N LEU A 96 0.90 -13.66 13.46
CA LEU A 96 0.18 -12.42 13.75
C LEU A 96 0.31 -11.39 12.62
N ILE A 97 1.52 -11.21 12.07
CA ILE A 97 1.76 -10.32 10.92
C ILE A 97 1.00 -10.81 9.69
N TRP A 98 1.05 -12.10 9.39
CA TRP A 98 0.31 -12.65 8.25
C TRP A 98 -1.20 -12.52 8.41
N THR A 99 -1.74 -12.73 9.61
CA THR A 99 -3.17 -12.53 9.89
C THR A 99 -3.58 -11.08 9.65
N ILE A 100 -2.81 -10.12 10.17
CA ILE A 100 -3.07 -8.69 9.95
C ILE A 100 -3.03 -8.38 8.46
N LEU A 101 -2.01 -8.84 7.75
CA LEU A 101 -1.87 -8.61 6.30
C LEU A 101 -3.06 -9.13 5.49
N ILE A 102 -3.51 -10.35 5.77
CA ILE A 102 -4.67 -10.94 5.08
C ILE A 102 -5.93 -10.12 5.35
N ILE A 103 -6.19 -9.77 6.62
CA ILE A 103 -7.37 -8.99 7.00
C ILE A 103 -7.33 -7.60 6.36
N THR A 104 -6.21 -6.89 6.47
CA THR A 104 -6.05 -5.56 5.87
C THR A 104 -6.14 -5.61 4.35
N GLY A 105 -5.58 -6.62 3.69
CA GLY A 105 -5.69 -6.82 2.25
C GLY A 105 -7.13 -7.01 1.81
N ILE A 106 -7.88 -7.90 2.47
CA ILE A 106 -9.30 -8.14 2.18
C ILE A 106 -10.13 -6.87 2.36
N ILE A 107 -9.97 -6.17 3.49
CA ILE A 107 -10.70 -4.93 3.78
C ILE A 107 -10.37 -3.86 2.74
N THR A 108 -9.09 -3.69 2.41
CA THR A 108 -8.62 -2.69 1.45
C THR A 108 -9.21 -2.94 0.06
N VAL A 109 -9.17 -4.17 -0.44
CA VAL A 109 -9.81 -4.52 -1.74
C VAL A 109 -11.31 -4.27 -1.67
N TYR A 110 -11.96 -4.73 -0.60
CA TYR A 110 -13.40 -4.58 -0.48
C TYR A 110 -13.84 -3.11 -0.53
N VAL A 111 -13.20 -2.26 0.28
CA VAL A 111 -13.51 -0.83 0.35
C VAL A 111 -13.21 -0.14 -0.99
N LEU A 112 -12.06 -0.39 -1.60
CA LEU A 112 -11.63 0.35 -2.79
C LEU A 112 -12.31 -0.08 -4.09
N VAL A 113 -12.82 -1.31 -4.15
CA VAL A 113 -13.46 -1.86 -5.35
C VAL A 113 -14.99 -1.77 -5.25
N PHE A 114 -15.56 -2.02 -4.06
CA PHE A 114 -17.01 -2.21 -3.92
C PHE A 114 -17.71 -1.09 -3.14
N ILE A 115 -16.98 -0.19 -2.47
CA ILE A 115 -17.56 0.96 -1.76
C ILE A 115 -17.23 2.25 -2.54
N PRO A 116 -18.23 2.90 -3.16
CA PRO A 116 -18.04 4.08 -4.00
C PRO A 116 -17.74 5.39 -3.23
#